data_AF-A0A6V7KV26-F1
#
_entry.id   AF-A0A6V7KV26-F1
#
_cell.length_a   1.000
_cell.length_b   1.000
_cell.length_c   1.000
_cell.angle_alpha   90.00
_cell.angle_beta   90.00
_cell.angle_gamma   90.00
#
_symmetry.space_group_name_H-M   'P 1'
#
loop_
_entity.id
_entity.type
_entity.pdbx_description
1 polymer ?
#
loop_
_entity_poly.entity_id
_entity_poly.type
_entity_poly.pdbx_seq_one_letter_code
_entity_poly.pdbx_strand_id
1 'polypeptide(L)' 'AYAKFSGVPLAVNPTSNPFRTPRGHLPVLKCGTTTIDSIQEIIQFFRKNNYNADFHLSPKQSSEVLGYEYMLKESL' A
#
# COMPACT_ATOMS: atom_id res chain seq x y z
N ALA A 1 5.46 5.62 0.87
CA ALA A 1 5.14 5.70 2.32
C ALA A 1 4.52 4.40 2.84
N TYR A 2 3.38 3.95 2.29
CA TYR A 2 2.63 2.77 2.74
C TYR A 2 3.49 1.56 3.12
N ALA A 3 4.30 1.06 2.19
CA ALA A 3 5.04 -0.19 2.42
C ALA A 3 6.19 -0.07 3.45
N LYS A 4 6.72 1.14 3.67
CA LYS A 4 7.68 1.42 4.76
C LYS A 4 6.98 1.39 6.12
N PHE A 5 5.76 1.93 6.21
CA PHE A 5 4.96 1.92 7.45
C PHE A 5 4.43 0.53 7.78
N SER A 6 4.06 -0.26 6.78
CA SER A 6 3.59 -1.64 6.97
C SER A 6 4.69 -2.66 7.26
N GLY A 7 5.95 -2.24 7.41
CA GLY A 7 7.08 -3.14 7.70
C GLY A 7 7.36 -4.19 6.62
N VAL A 8 6.94 -3.93 5.37
CA VAL A 8 7.13 -4.88 4.27
C VAL A 8 8.62 -4.93 3.91
N PRO A 9 9.27 -6.12 3.93
CA PRO A 9 10.64 -6.26 3.48
C PRO A 9 10.69 -6.16 1.95
N LEU A 10 10.86 -4.93 1.43
CA LEU A 10 10.90 -4.65 0.00
C LEU A 10 12.21 -3.98 -0.40
N ALA A 11 12.75 -4.39 -1.55
CA ALA A 11 13.83 -3.69 -2.21
C ALA A 11 13.25 -2.56 -3.07
N VAL A 12 13.39 -1.31 -2.62
CA VAL A 12 13.02 -0.15 -3.43
C VAL A 12 14.05 0.03 -4.53
N ASN A 13 13.62 -0.11 -5.78
CA ASN A 13 14.44 0.23 -6.94
C ASN A 13 13.99 1.60 -7.46
N PRO A 14 14.66 2.71 -7.08
CA PRO A 14 14.32 4.02 -7.61
C PRO A 14 14.66 4.05 -9.09
N THR A 15 13.63 4.20 -9.93
CA THR A 15 13.78 4.28 -11.39
C THR A 15 12.82 5.33 -11.89
N SER A 16 13.33 6.30 -12.67
CA SER A 16 12.51 7.32 -13.34
C SER A 16 12.08 6.91 -14.75
N ASN A 17 12.45 5.70 -15.18
CA ASN A 17 12.20 5.21 -16.53
C ASN A 17 10.94 4.32 -16.57
N PRO A 18 9.80 4.83 -17.09
CA PRO A 18 8.57 4.05 -17.22
C PRO A 18 8.65 2.97 -18.30
N PHE A 19 9.55 3.06 -19.28
CA PHE A 19 9.62 2.13 -20.42
C PHE A 19 10.04 0.70 -20.05
N ARG A 20 10.56 0.50 -18.84
CA ARG A 20 10.93 -0.84 -18.32
C ARG A 20 9.79 -1.51 -17.53
N THR A 21 8.61 -0.92 -17.53
CA THR A 21 7.40 -1.42 -16.86
C THR A 21 6.43 -2.03 -17.87
N PRO A 22 5.61 -3.03 -17.49
CA PRO A 22 4.73 -3.74 -18.43
C PRO A 22 3.74 -2.83 -19.17
N ARG A 23 3.30 -1.76 -18.50
CA ARG A 23 2.29 -0.83 -19.01
C ARG A 23 2.77 0.62 -19.11
N GLY A 24 4.07 0.87 -19.02
CA GLY A 24 4.63 2.21 -19.17
C GLY A 24 4.30 3.20 -18.03
N HIS A 25 3.94 2.70 -16.85
CA HIS A 25 3.63 3.54 -15.69
C HIS A 25 4.26 2.98 -14.41
N LEU A 26 4.56 3.91 -13.50
CA LEU A 26 5.05 3.64 -12.15
C LEU A 26 3.95 4.06 -11.16
N PRO A 27 3.85 3.43 -9.98
CA PRO A 27 4.74 2.42 -9.40
C PRO A 27 4.44 0.98 -9.85
N VAL A 28 5.46 0.12 -9.84
CA VAL A 28 5.31 -1.32 -10.14
C VAL A 28 5.90 -2.16 -9.01
N LEU A 29 5.12 -3.13 -8.52
CA LEU A 29 5.57 -4.18 -7.62
C LEU A 29 5.91 -5.43 -8.43
N LYS A 30 7.15 -5.91 -8.27
CA LYS A 30 7.57 -7.22 -8.80
C LYS A 30 7.85 -8.14 -7.62
N CYS A 31 7.11 -9.24 -7.54
CA CYS A 31 7.27 -10.26 -6.50
C CYS A 31 7.30 -11.64 -7.17
N GLY A 32 8.50 -12.17 -7.39
CA GLY A 32 8.70 -13.43 -8.10
C GLY A 32 8.13 -13.39 -9.52
N THR A 33 7.09 -14.19 -9.77
CA THR A 33 6.36 -14.25 -11.06
C THR A 33 5.27 -13.20 -11.19
N THR A 34 4.88 -12.55 -10.09
CA THR A 34 3.78 -11.60 -10.07
C THR A 34 4.30 -10.19 -10.33
N THR A 35 3.72 -9.51 -11.31
CA THR A 35 3.97 -8.08 -11.56
C THR A 35 2.65 -7.33 -11.46
N ILE A 36 2.60 -6.35 -10.58
CA ILE A 36 1.42 -5.53 -10.29
C ILE A 36 1.80 -4.07 -10.51
N ASP A 37 1.04 -3.36 -11.32
CA ASP A 37 1.26 -1.97 -11.72
C ASP A 37 0.20 -1.00 -11.17
N SER A 38 -0.92 -1.52 -10.65
CA SER A 38 -1.95 -0.73 -9.98
C SER A 38 -1.65 -0.56 -8.49
N ILE A 39 -1.68 0.68 -7.98
CA ILE A 39 -1.47 1.00 -6.56
C ILE A 39 -2.49 0.28 -5.67
N GLN A 40 -3.76 0.24 -6.09
CA GLN A 40 -4.81 -0.41 -5.31
C GLN A 40 -4.55 -1.91 -5.18
N GLU A 41 -4.13 -2.56 -6.26
CA GLU A 41 -3.78 -3.98 -6.26
C GLU A 41 -2.52 -4.25 -5.45
N ILE A 42 -1.51 -3.36 -5.48
CA ILE A 42 -0.31 -3.44 -4.65
C ILE A 42 -0.68 -3.40 -3.16
N ILE A 43 -1.53 -2.46 -2.76
CA ILE A 43 -2.01 -2.34 -1.38
C ILE A 43 -2.80 -3.58 -0.97
N GLN A 44 -3.69 -4.06 -1.84
CA GLN A 44 -4.47 -5.26 -1.57
C GLN A 44 -3.60 -6.52 -1.49
N PHE A 45 -2.55 -6.61 -2.31
CA PHE A 45 -1.56 -7.68 -2.24
C PHE A 45 -0.83 -7.69 -0.90
N PHE A 46 -0.40 -6.53 -0.40
CA PHE A 46 0.20 -6.44 0.93
C PHE A 46 -0.78 -6.83 2.03
N ARG A 47 -2.03 -6.36 1.97
CA ARG A 47 -3.09 -6.75 2.91
C ARG A 47 -3.33 -8.25 2.95
N LYS A 48 -3.41 -8.91 1.79
CA LYS A 48 -3.56 -10.38 1.68
C LYS A 48 -2.40 -11.15 2.29
N ASN A 49 -1.19 -10.59 2.25
CA ASN A 49 0.01 -11.19 2.83
C ASN A 49 0.24 -10.78 4.30
N ASN A 50 -0.78 -10.26 4.99
CA ASN A 50 -0.73 -9.74 6.36
C ASN A 50 0.25 -8.57 6.59
N TYR A 51 0.72 -7.94 5.51
CA TYR A 51 1.50 -6.71 5.59
C TYR A 51 0.57 -5.51 5.54
N ASN A 52 -0.19 -5.33 6.60
CA ASN A 52 -1.11 -4.22 6.73
C ASN A 52 -0.75 -3.42 7.98
N ALA A 53 -0.74 -2.09 7.87
CA ALA A 53 -0.40 -1.20 8.99
C ALA A 53 -1.42 -1.28 10.14
N ASP A 54 -2.64 -1.71 9.83
CA ASP A 54 -3.76 -1.87 10.74
C ASP A 54 -3.81 -3.28 11.39
N PHE A 55 -2.88 -4.19 11.05
CA PHE A 55 -2.93 -5.60 11.45
C PHE A 55 -2.73 -5.73 12.96
N HIS A 56 -1.96 -4.78 13.51
CA HIS A 56 -1.71 -4.65 14.93
C HIS A 56 -2.72 -3.72 15.64
N LEU A 57 -3.69 -3.13 14.93
CA LEU A 57 -4.68 -2.28 15.56
C LEU A 57 -5.74 -3.14 16.25
N SER A 58 -5.95 -2.84 17.52
CA SER A 58 -7.09 -3.38 18.26
C SER A 58 -8.41 -2.89 17.64
N PRO A 59 -9.53 -3.62 17.80
CA PRO A 59 -10.83 -3.20 17.30
C PRO A 59 -11.22 -1.77 17.71
N LYS A 60 -10.81 -1.36 18.91
CA LYS A 60 -10.99 0.00 19.42
C LYS A 60 -10.24 1.03 18.57
N GLN A 61 -8.95 0.82 18.31
CA GLN A 61 -8.15 1.75 17.52
C GLN A 61 -8.64 1.83 16.07
N SER A 62 -9.10 0.72 15.50
CA SER A 62 -9.72 0.74 14.17
C SER A 62 -10.99 1.61 14.14
N SER A 63 -11.81 1.56 15.20
CA SER A 63 -13.00 2.42 15.31
C SER A 63 -12.63 3.90 15.49
N GLU A 64 -11.56 4.21 16.23
CA GLU A 64 -11.06 5.57 16.40
C GLU A 64 -10.55 6.14 15.07
N VAL A 65 -9.79 5.36 14.30
CA VAL A 65 -9.32 5.75 12.96
C VAL A 65 -10.49 6.07 12.03
N LEU A 66 -11.52 5.22 12.01
CA LEU A 66 -12.73 5.47 11.20
C LEU A 66 -13.48 6.74 11.65
N GLY A 67 -13.57 6.97 12.96
CA GLY A 67 -14.18 8.19 13.52
C GLY A 67 -13.44 9.45 13.08
N TYR A 68 -12.10 9.44 13.14
CA TYR A 68 -11.29 10.55 12.67
C TYR A 68 -11.37 10.74 11.16
N GLU A 69 -11.39 9.67 10.37
CA GLU A 69 -11.56 9.74 8.92
C GLU A 69 -12.89 10.39 8.54
N TYR A 70 -13.97 10.04 9.23
CA TYR A 70 -15.28 10.64 9.01
C TYR A 70 -15.30 12.13 9.40
N MET A 71 -14.80 12.47 10.58
CA MET A 71 -14.70 13.86 11.05
C MET A 71 -13.91 14.73 10.06
N LEU A 72 -12.80 14.22 9.52
CA LEU A 72 -11.99 14.93 8.55
C LEU A 72 -12.72 15.11 7.20
N LYS A 73 -13.45 14.11 6.73
CA LYS A 73 -14.26 14.23 5.50
C LYS A 73 -15.41 15.21 5.63
N GLU A 74 -15.96 15.36 6.83
CA GLU A 74 -17.07 16.29 7.08
C GLU A 74 -16.58 17.73 7.27
N SER A 75 -15.32 17.92 7.66
CA SER A 75 -14.70 19.22 7.93
C SER A 75 -13.91 19.80 6.74
N LEU A 76 -13.80 19.07 5.62
CA LEU A 76 -13.13 19.47 4.38
C LEU A 76 -14.14 19.76 3.26
#